data_AF-B0LB56-F1
#
_entry.id   AF-B0LB56-F1
#
_cell.length_a   1.000
_cell.length_b   1.000
_cell.length_c   1.000
_cell.angle_alpha   90.00
_cell.angle_beta   90.00
_cell.angle_gamma   90.00
#
_symmetry.space_group_name_H-M   'P 1'
#
loop_
_entity.id
_entity.type
_entity.pdbx_description
1 polymer ?
#
loop_
_entity_poly.entity_id
_entity_poly.type
_entity_poly.pdbx_seq_one_letter_code
_entity_poly.pdbx_strand_id
1 'polypeptide(L)'
;LIYADHDQVRNKHDHVVFLFSDNTSIIFNDPRRFGLVIILSKEQEINFFDGFGIEPLTDEFSGDYLQELLKKKKVNIKSALMDDKLIVGVGNIYASESLFRARISPLRSAKDLTYRECEKLAAEIKNTLSD
;
A
#
# COMPACT_ATOMS: atom_id res chain seq x y z
N LEU A 1 -4.19 -8.32 12.58
CA LEU A 1 -5.23 -8.31 13.63
C LEU A 1 -5.64 -9.75 13.90
N ILE A 2 -5.91 -10.11 15.14
CA ILE A 2 -6.35 -11.45 15.55
C ILE A 2 -7.75 -11.32 16.14
N TYR A 3 -8.69 -12.17 15.70
CA TYR A 3 -10.01 -12.28 16.30
C TYR A 3 -9.99 -13.35 17.39
N ALA A 4 -10.56 -13.04 18.56
CA ALA A 4 -10.41 -13.85 19.78
C ALA A 4 -11.57 -13.62 20.74
N ASP A 5 -11.88 -14.59 21.60
CA ASP A 5 -12.76 -14.39 22.76
C ASP A 5 -12.05 -13.58 23.87
N HIS A 6 -12.81 -12.94 24.77
CA HIS A 6 -12.24 -12.11 25.85
C HIS A 6 -11.33 -12.87 26.82
N ASP A 7 -11.62 -14.15 27.04
CA ASP A 7 -10.92 -15.01 28.00
C ASP A 7 -9.64 -15.64 27.41
N GLN A 8 -9.33 -15.38 26.14
CA GLN A 8 -8.09 -15.83 25.54
C GLN A 8 -6.87 -15.23 26.25
N VAL A 9 -5.90 -16.10 26.55
CA VAL A 9 -4.62 -15.70 27.18
C VAL A 9 -3.87 -14.73 26.27
N ARG A 10 -3.51 -13.56 26.82
CA ARG A 10 -2.70 -12.55 26.11
C ARG A 10 -1.29 -13.04 25.84
N ASN A 11 -0.83 -12.81 24.62
CA ASN A 11 0.52 -13.10 24.17
C ASN A 11 1.45 -11.89 24.32
N LYS A 12 2.77 -12.13 24.32
CA LYS A 12 3.83 -11.12 24.50
C LYS A 12 3.72 -9.88 23.59
N HIS A 13 3.12 -10.03 22.41
CA HIS A 13 3.07 -9.00 21.37
C HIS A 13 1.68 -8.40 21.17
N ASP A 14 0.72 -8.70 22.05
CA ASP A 14 -0.62 -8.14 22.02
C ASP A 14 -0.57 -6.72 22.61
N HIS A 15 -0.49 -5.71 21.74
CA HIS A 15 -0.22 -4.32 22.15
C HIS A 15 -1.49 -3.49 22.32
N VAL A 16 -2.54 -3.74 21.53
CA VAL A 16 -3.86 -3.13 21.70
C VAL A 16 -4.93 -4.21 21.58
N VAL A 17 -5.94 -4.18 22.45
CA VAL A 17 -7.06 -5.12 22.44
C VAL A 17 -8.36 -4.32 22.45
N PHE A 18 -9.18 -4.52 21.42
CA PHE A 18 -10.53 -3.96 21.32
C PHE A 18 -11.52 -5.03 21.80
N LEU A 19 -12.25 -4.74 22.88
CA LEU A 19 -13.25 -5.64 23.46
C LEU A 19 -14.65 -5.24 22.97
N PHE A 20 -15.42 -6.20 22.48
CA PHE A 20 -16.81 -6.01 22.04
C PHE A 20 -17.79 -6.55 23.09
N SER A 21 -19.04 -6.10 23.04
CA SER A 21 -20.08 -6.46 24.03
C SER A 21 -20.59 -7.90 23.90
N ASP A 22 -20.29 -8.58 22.80
CA ASP A 22 -20.64 -9.98 22.53
C ASP A 22 -19.57 -10.97 23.00
N ASN A 23 -18.68 -10.55 23.91
CA ASN A 23 -17.56 -11.33 24.45
C ASN A 23 -16.47 -11.66 23.42
N THR A 24 -16.47 -10.99 22.26
CA THR A 24 -15.44 -11.11 21.22
C THR A 24 -14.46 -9.94 21.28
N SER A 25 -13.29 -10.10 20.65
CA SER A 25 -12.23 -9.12 20.65
C SER A 25 -11.42 -9.11 19.35
N ILE A 26 -10.81 -7.95 19.08
CA ILE A 26 -9.79 -7.78 18.03
C ILE A 26 -8.48 -7.37 18.69
N ILE A 27 -7.42 -8.11 18.42
CA ILE A 27 -6.09 -7.90 18.98
C ILE A 27 -5.15 -7.39 17.90
N PHE A 28 -4.51 -6.25 18.18
CA PHE A 28 -3.39 -5.73 17.42
C PHE A 28 -2.08 -6.34 17.96
N ASN A 29 -1.67 -7.44 17.34
CA ASN A 29 -0.41 -8.12 17.59
C ASN A 29 0.68 -7.58 16.66
N ASP A 30 1.74 -7.01 17.21
CA ASP A 30 2.85 -6.45 16.42
C ASP A 30 4.21 -6.74 17.07
N PRO A 31 4.88 -7.84 16.70
CA PRO A 31 6.16 -8.22 17.28
C PRO A 31 7.29 -7.21 17.05
N ARG A 32 7.22 -6.40 15.98
CA ARG A 32 8.26 -5.44 15.60
C ARG A 32 7.95 -4.02 16.07
N ARG A 33 6.72 -3.75 16.49
CA ARG A 33 6.24 -2.43 16.94
C ARG A 33 6.43 -1.33 15.89
N PHE A 34 6.15 -1.67 14.63
CA PHE A 34 6.19 -0.71 13.51
C PHE A 34 4.80 -0.22 13.11
N GLY A 35 3.75 -0.96 13.43
CA GLY A 35 2.40 -0.53 13.15
C GLY A 35 1.87 0.46 14.18
N LEU A 36 0.81 1.16 13.80
CA LEU A 36 0.22 2.25 14.56
C LEU A 36 -1.27 2.00 14.75
N VAL A 37 -1.78 2.39 15.92
CA VAL A 37 -3.22 2.50 16.19
C VAL A 37 -3.47 3.96 16.55
N ILE A 38 -4.23 4.65 15.71
CA ILE A 38 -4.49 6.09 15.84
C ILE A 38 -6.00 6.27 15.94
N ILE A 39 -6.44 7.05 16.93
CA ILE A 39 -7.83 7.48 17.07
C ILE A 39 -7.89 8.92 16.57
N LEU A 40 -8.71 9.16 15.56
CA LEU A 40 -8.89 10.47 14.93
C LEU A 40 -10.30 10.97 15.21
N SER A 41 -10.46 12.28 15.46
CA SER A 41 -11.76 12.92 15.32
C SER A 41 -12.12 13.05 13.84
N LYS A 42 -13.39 13.31 13.54
CA LYS A 42 -13.86 13.49 12.16
C LYS A 42 -13.14 14.65 11.46
N GLU A 43 -12.82 15.71 12.19
CA GLU A 43 -12.09 16.87 11.65
C GLU A 43 -10.63 16.54 11.34
N GLN A 44 -10.01 15.66 12.12
CA GLN A 44 -8.64 15.20 11.90
C GLN A 44 -8.54 14.22 10.72
N GLU A 45 -9.57 13.39 10.52
CA GLU A 45 -9.64 12.40 9.43
C GLU A 45 -9.55 13.06 8.05
N ILE A 46 -10.23 14.20 7.85
CA ILE A 46 -10.33 14.88 6.54
C ILE A 46 -8.95 15.13 5.91
N ASN A 47 -7.96 15.50 6.72
CA ASN A 47 -6.62 15.86 6.24
C ASN A 47 -5.58 14.77 6.55
N PHE A 48 -5.95 13.68 7.22
CA PHE A 48 -4.98 12.69 7.71
C PHE A 48 -4.25 11.99 6.55
N PHE A 49 -4.96 11.77 5.45
CA PHE A 49 -4.44 11.16 4.23
C PHE A 49 -3.98 12.19 3.19
N ASP A 50 -3.88 13.47 3.56
CA ASP A 50 -3.39 14.50 2.65
C ASP A 50 -1.98 14.17 2.17
N GLY A 51 -1.81 14.19 0.85
CA GLY A 51 -0.53 13.89 0.20
C GLY A 51 -0.27 12.40 -0.05
N PHE A 52 -1.22 11.52 0.22
CA PHE A 52 -1.19 10.14 -0.24
C PHE A 52 -1.48 10.08 -1.75
N GLY A 53 -0.88 9.09 -2.40
CA GLY A 53 -1.08 8.79 -3.81
C GLY A 53 -2.41 8.13 -4.12
N ILE A 54 -2.63 7.80 -5.40
CA ILE A 54 -3.85 7.11 -5.83
C ILE A 54 -3.81 5.64 -5.37
N GLU A 55 -4.96 5.12 -4.96
CA GLU A 55 -5.19 3.71 -4.67
C GLU A 55 -5.21 2.88 -5.98
N PRO A 56 -4.28 1.92 -6.16
CA PRO A 56 -4.14 1.17 -7.40
C PRO A 56 -5.38 0.44 -7.91
N LEU A 57 -6.27 -0.01 -7.02
CA LEU A 57 -7.45 -0.77 -7.41
C LEU A 57 -8.61 0.08 -7.93
N THR A 58 -8.48 1.41 -7.91
CA THR A 58 -9.48 2.34 -8.44
C THR A 58 -9.37 2.51 -9.96
N ASP A 59 -10.43 3.02 -10.58
CA ASP A 59 -10.43 3.35 -12.02
C ASP A 59 -9.50 4.54 -12.36
N GLU A 60 -9.22 5.40 -11.39
CA GLU A 60 -8.31 6.54 -11.54
C GLU A 60 -6.86 6.10 -11.77
N PHE A 61 -6.48 4.92 -11.27
CA PHE A 61 -5.16 4.34 -11.48
C PHE A 61 -5.05 3.75 -12.90
N SER A 62 -4.30 4.42 -13.77
CA SER A 62 -4.17 4.07 -15.18
C SER A 62 -2.75 4.24 -15.73
N GLY A 63 -2.54 3.78 -16.97
CA GLY A 63 -1.29 4.03 -17.70
C GLY A 63 -1.03 5.52 -17.93
N ASP A 64 -2.07 6.31 -18.21
CA ASP A 64 -1.99 7.77 -18.34
C ASP A 64 -1.51 8.41 -17.04
N TYR A 65 -2.10 7.99 -15.91
CA TYR A 65 -1.69 8.45 -14.60
C TYR A 65 -0.21 8.15 -14.32
N LEU A 66 0.22 6.90 -14.53
CA LEU A 66 1.63 6.52 -14.36
C LEU A 66 2.56 7.31 -15.28
N GLN A 67 2.20 7.51 -16.54
CA GLN A 67 3.03 8.26 -17.48
C GLN A 67 3.25 9.71 -17.00
N GLU A 68 2.17 10.39 -16.60
CA GLU A 68 2.20 11.76 -16.10
C GLU A 68 3.00 11.89 -14.80
N LEU A 69 2.84 10.92 -13.91
CA LEU A 69 3.52 10.84 -12.62
C LEU A 69 5.03 10.62 -12.78
N LEU A 70 5.42 9.67 -13.64
CA LEU A 70 6.79 9.19 -13.76
C LEU A 70 7.68 10.10 -14.61
N LYS A 71 7.12 10.87 -15.56
CA LYS A 71 7.91 11.70 -16.51
C LYS A 71 8.90 12.67 -15.85
N LYS A 72 8.67 13.09 -14.60
CA LYS A 72 9.55 13.99 -13.83
C LYS A 72 10.41 13.27 -12.78
N LYS A 73 10.26 11.96 -12.61
CA LYS A 73 10.90 11.19 -11.54
C LYS A 73 12.22 10.60 -12.01
N LYS A 74 13.33 11.12 -11.45
CA LYS A 74 14.70 10.68 -11.78
C LYS A 74 15.17 9.45 -10.99
N VAL A 75 14.30 8.89 -10.13
CA VAL A 75 14.58 7.68 -9.36
C VAL A 75 14.37 6.42 -10.21
N ASN A 76 14.80 5.27 -9.73
CA ASN A 76 14.45 4.00 -10.37
C ASN A 76 12.95 3.69 -10.18
N ILE A 77 12.39 2.91 -11.10
CA ILE A 77 10.96 2.63 -11.14
C ILE A 77 10.47 1.90 -9.88
N LYS A 78 11.26 0.98 -9.32
CA LYS A 78 10.87 0.27 -8.10
C LYS A 78 10.71 1.22 -6.91
N SER A 79 11.65 2.15 -6.74
CA SER A 79 11.57 3.18 -5.70
C SER A 79 10.40 4.14 -5.93
N ALA A 80 10.04 4.45 -7.18
CA ALA A 80 8.88 5.28 -7.48
C ALA A 80 7.56 4.59 -7.11
N LEU A 81 7.44 3.29 -7.38
CA LEU A 81 6.23 2.53 -7.03
C LEU A 81 6.04 2.38 -5.52
N MET A 82 7.11 2.37 -4.74
CA MET A 82 7.07 2.23 -3.28
C MET A 82 6.92 3.58 -2.55
N ASP A 83 6.71 4.68 -3.26
CA ASP A 83 6.47 6.01 -2.67
C ASP A 83 4.96 6.20 -2.46
N ASP A 84 4.49 6.05 -1.22
CA ASP A 84 3.07 6.19 -0.84
C ASP A 84 2.49 7.58 -1.17
N LYS A 85 3.32 8.59 -1.45
CA LYS A 85 2.84 9.89 -1.95
C LYS A 85 2.45 9.88 -3.42
N LEU A 86 2.90 8.86 -4.15
CA LEU A 86 2.61 8.66 -5.55
C LEU A 86 1.57 7.57 -5.72
N ILE A 87 1.76 6.43 -5.06
CA ILE A 87 0.88 5.28 -5.20
C ILE A 87 0.83 4.60 -3.84
N VAL A 88 -0.36 4.49 -3.26
CA VAL A 88 -0.51 3.83 -1.95
C VAL A 88 -0.54 2.31 -2.11
N GLY A 89 -0.12 1.59 -1.07
CA GLY A 89 -0.35 0.14 -0.97
C GLY A 89 0.61 -0.73 -1.80
N VAL A 90 1.48 -0.15 -2.65
CA VAL A 90 2.45 -0.90 -3.45
C VAL A 90 3.77 -1.08 -2.68
N GLY A 91 3.77 -2.07 -1.79
CA GLY A 91 4.96 -2.46 -1.02
C GLY A 91 6.04 -3.19 -1.83
N ASN A 92 7.18 -3.48 -1.19
CA ASN A 92 8.36 -4.09 -1.84
C ASN A 92 8.07 -5.37 -2.64
N ILE A 93 7.18 -6.23 -2.14
CA ILE A 93 6.80 -7.50 -2.80
C ILE A 93 6.03 -7.19 -4.07
N TYR A 94 4.92 -6.46 -3.97
CA TYR A 94 4.06 -6.12 -5.10
C TYR A 94 4.77 -5.29 -6.16
N ALA A 95 5.63 -4.34 -5.77
CA ALA A 95 6.45 -3.60 -6.71
C ALA A 95 7.36 -4.54 -7.53
N SER A 96 8.00 -5.51 -6.88
CA SER A 96 8.91 -6.45 -7.56
C SER A 96 8.15 -7.39 -8.50
N GLU A 97 7.02 -7.93 -8.05
CA GLU A 97 6.20 -8.86 -8.82
C GLU A 97 5.54 -8.17 -10.02
N SER A 98 4.97 -6.98 -9.83
CA SER A 98 4.37 -6.20 -10.91
C SER A 98 5.39 -5.84 -11.99
N LEU A 99 6.61 -5.43 -11.58
CA LEU A 99 7.70 -5.12 -12.52
C LEU A 99 8.17 -6.37 -13.28
N PHE A 100 8.24 -7.52 -12.60
CA PHE A 100 8.58 -8.80 -13.22
C PHE A 100 7.56 -9.19 -14.31
N ARG A 101 6.26 -9.15 -13.99
CA ARG A 101 5.16 -9.42 -14.95
C ARG A 101 5.14 -8.41 -16.10
N ALA A 102 5.37 -7.14 -15.79
CA ALA A 102 5.50 -6.09 -16.79
C ALA A 102 6.76 -6.25 -17.67
N ARG A 103 7.74 -7.07 -17.24
CA ARG A 103 9.07 -7.25 -17.86
C ARG A 103 9.89 -5.96 -17.87
N ILE A 104 9.83 -5.20 -16.78
CA ILE A 104 10.55 -3.94 -16.60
C ILE A 104 11.63 -4.14 -15.55
N SER A 105 12.87 -3.76 -15.88
CA SER A 105 13.97 -3.81 -14.90
C SER A 105 13.68 -2.85 -13.73
N PRO A 106 13.77 -3.31 -12.46
CA PRO A 106 13.53 -2.45 -11.31
C PRO A 106 14.55 -1.31 -11.18
N LEU A 107 15.72 -1.44 -11.81
CA LEU A 107 16.78 -0.44 -11.79
C LEU A 107 16.61 0.64 -12.88
N ARG A 108 15.66 0.47 -13.81
CA ARG A 108 15.41 1.45 -14.87
C ARG A 108 14.89 2.75 -14.27
N SER A 109 15.28 3.89 -14.84
CA SER A 109 14.73 5.18 -14.42
C SER A 109 13.24 5.25 -14.70
N ALA A 110 12.46 5.72 -13.73
CA ALA A 110 11.02 5.87 -13.81
C ALA A 110 10.59 6.72 -15.02
N LYS A 111 11.24 7.87 -15.22
CA LYS A 111 10.96 8.79 -16.34
C LYS A 111 11.21 8.22 -17.74
N ASP A 112 11.97 7.12 -17.85
CA ASP A 112 12.36 6.55 -19.14
C ASP A 112 11.34 5.51 -19.63
N LEU A 113 10.31 5.18 -18.84
CA LEU A 113 9.23 4.29 -19.26
C LEU A 113 8.42 4.92 -20.39
N THR A 114 8.12 4.11 -21.40
CA THR A 114 7.24 4.49 -22.50
C THR A 114 5.78 4.38 -22.07
N TYR A 115 4.88 5.04 -22.80
CA TYR A 115 3.44 4.98 -22.55
C TYR A 115 2.92 3.54 -22.47
N ARG A 116 3.29 2.70 -23.44
CA ARG A 116 2.89 1.29 -23.50
C ARG A 116 3.39 0.48 -22.30
N GLU A 117 4.56 0.84 -21.78
CA GLU A 117 5.11 0.21 -20.56
C GLU A 117 4.36 0.68 -19.31
N CYS A 118 3.94 1.95 -19.25
CA CYS A 118 3.09 2.47 -18.19
C CYS A 118 1.71 1.82 -18.19
N GLU A 119 1.06 1.68 -19.35
CA GLU A 119 -0.22 0.95 -19.46
C GLU A 119 -0.10 -0.48 -18.98
N LYS A 120 0.93 -1.20 -19.47
CA LYS A 120 1.17 -2.57 -19.05
C LYS A 120 1.46 -2.65 -17.55
N LEU A 121 2.30 -1.76 -17.02
CA LEU A 121 2.65 -1.75 -15.61
C LEU A 121 1.44 -1.46 -14.72
N ALA A 122 0.58 -0.51 -15.10
CA ALA A 122 -0.66 -0.24 -14.35
C ALA A 122 -1.56 -1.48 -14.28
N ALA A 123 -1.73 -2.18 -15.40
CA ALA A 123 -2.50 -3.42 -15.44
C ALA A 123 -1.89 -4.52 -14.56
N GLU A 124 -0.58 -4.74 -14.65
CA GLU A 124 0.10 -5.77 -13.85
C GLU A 124 0.11 -5.44 -12.35
N ILE A 125 0.14 -4.17 -11.95
CA ILE A 125 -0.04 -3.77 -10.56
C ILE A 125 -1.42 -4.17 -10.05
N LYS A 126 -2.49 -3.85 -10.80
CA LYS A 126 -3.86 -4.24 -10.43
C LYS A 126 -4.02 -5.75 -10.32
N ASN A 127 -3.51 -6.49 -11.31
CA ASN A 127 -3.55 -7.95 -11.32
C ASN A 127 -2.82 -8.52 -10.10
N THR A 128 -1.61 -8.05 -9.82
CA THR A 128 -0.80 -8.58 -8.71
C THR A 128 -1.45 -8.32 -7.34
N LEU A 129 -2.17 -7.22 -7.18
CA LEU A 129 -2.89 -6.90 -5.93
C LEU A 129 -4.23 -7.65 -5.79
N SER A 130 -4.77 -8.15 -6.90
CA SER A 130 -6.07 -8.85 -6.95
C SER A 130 -5.95 -10.38 -6.98
N ASP A 131 -4.74 -10.90 -7.19
CA ASP A 131 -4.40 -12.33 -7.11
C ASP A 131 -4.41 -12.85 -5.67
#